data_AF-A0A920PVM6-F1
#
_entry.id   AF-A0A920PVM6-F1
#
_cell.length_a   1.000
_cell.length_b   1.000
_cell.length_c   1.000
_cell.angle_alpha   90.00
_cell.angle_beta   90.00
_cell.angle_gamma   90.00
#
_symmetry.space_group_name_H-M   'P 1'
#
loop_
_entity.id
_entity.type
_entity.pdbx_description
1 polymer ?
#
loop_
_entity_poly.entity_id
_entity_poly.type
_entity_poly.pdbx_seq_one_letter_code
_entity_poly.pdbx_strand_id
1 'polypeptide(L)'
;MLLKTSTELVGPPAQPPKPLRKPDKLNGRIESIVERARDADHHPSVLHVEWADPVMCAGHWVPEMTEMAGGTNSFGDKDTGTLKLDWDEVVASQPEIIIMMQCGFDVKRCLEDMPLMTSKEGWASLPAVQNNRVYVVDAGAYTSRSGPRLVTGLEIMAEMIHPELFSGLIPESGALRLFGDLTKAS
;
A
#
# COMPACT_ATOMS: atom_id res chain seq x y z
N MET A 1 -5.96 -32.06 -14.01
CA MET A 1 -4.86 -31.17 -14.42
C MET A 1 -4.55 -30.30 -13.21
N LEU A 2 -3.43 -30.55 -12.54
CA LEU A 2 -3.09 -29.98 -11.23
C LEU A 2 -2.62 -28.53 -11.41
N LEU A 3 -3.39 -27.57 -10.92
CA LEU A 3 -3.00 -26.16 -10.81
C LEU A 3 -1.88 -26.06 -9.77
N LYS A 4 -0.68 -25.66 -10.21
CA LYS A 4 0.42 -25.27 -9.31
C LYS A 4 0.25 -23.79 -9.02
N THR A 5 -0.31 -23.46 -7.85
CA THR A 5 -0.24 -22.12 -7.27
C THR A 5 1.17 -21.92 -6.71
N SER A 6 1.95 -21.04 -7.32
CA SER A 6 3.20 -20.55 -6.73
C SER A 6 2.92 -19.22 -6.03
N THR A 7 2.83 -19.26 -4.71
CA THR A 7 2.92 -18.08 -3.84
C THR A 7 4.40 -17.89 -3.55
N GLU A 8 5.06 -16.93 -4.20
CA GLU A 8 6.42 -16.55 -3.80
C GLU A 8 6.33 -15.47 -2.72
N LEU A 9 6.80 -15.82 -1.52
CA LEU A 9 7.22 -14.85 -0.52
C LEU A 9 8.37 -14.04 -1.13
N VAL A 10 8.34 -12.72 -0.97
CA VAL A 10 9.37 -11.80 -1.44
C VAL A 10 10.76 -12.34 -1.10
N GLY A 11 11.58 -12.60 -2.12
CA GLY A 11 12.94 -13.13 -1.97
C GLY A 11 13.85 -12.22 -1.14
N PRO A 12 14.97 -12.74 -0.60
CA PRO A 12 15.81 -12.00 0.33
C PRO A 12 16.44 -10.77 -0.37
N PRO A 13 16.50 -9.62 0.30
CA PRO A 13 16.97 -8.38 -0.32
C PRO A 13 18.47 -8.42 -0.61
N ALA A 14 18.88 -7.60 -1.58
CA ALA A 14 20.25 -7.09 -1.67
C ALA A 14 20.69 -6.52 -0.31
N GLN A 15 22.01 -6.50 -0.04
CA GLN A 15 22.62 -6.16 1.26
C GLN A 15 21.76 -5.22 2.13
N PRO A 16 21.47 -5.60 3.38
CA PRO A 16 20.55 -4.82 4.21
C PRO A 16 21.08 -3.38 4.33
N PRO A 17 20.23 -2.36 4.09
CA PRO A 17 20.60 -0.98 4.32
C PRO A 17 21.04 -0.81 5.78
N LYS A 18 21.94 0.15 6.03
CA LYS A 18 22.46 0.43 7.37
C LYS A 18 21.30 0.49 8.38
N PRO A 19 21.42 -0.19 9.53
CA PRO A 19 20.35 -0.23 10.52
C PRO A 19 20.00 1.19 10.95
N LEU A 20 18.71 1.49 10.93
CA LEU A 20 18.18 2.74 11.45
C LEU A 20 18.61 2.87 12.92
N ARG A 21 19.15 4.04 13.28
CA ARG A 21 19.52 4.40 14.65
C ARG A 21 18.29 4.17 15.54
N LYS A 22 18.44 3.64 16.76
CA LYS A 22 17.31 3.44 17.69
C LYS A 22 17.09 4.67 18.59
N PRO A 23 16.16 5.59 18.28
CA PRO A 23 15.62 6.51 19.26
C PRO A 23 14.52 5.82 20.06
N ASP A 24 14.50 6.04 21.36
CA ASP A 24 13.31 5.75 22.17
C ASP A 24 12.11 6.58 21.66
N LYS A 25 10.92 5.97 21.71
CA LYS A 25 9.57 6.56 21.49
C LYS A 25 9.27 6.97 20.04
N LEU A 26 8.47 6.15 19.34
CA LEU A 26 7.65 6.38 18.13
C LEU A 26 8.04 7.53 17.17
N ASN A 27 8.09 8.78 17.62
CA ASN A 27 8.50 9.95 16.85
C ASN A 27 9.82 9.75 16.11
N GLY A 28 10.84 9.18 16.76
CA GLY A 28 12.12 8.98 16.08
C GLY A 28 12.07 7.93 14.96
N ARG A 29 11.11 7.00 15.00
CA ARG A 29 10.83 6.09 13.87
C ARG A 29 10.16 6.84 12.72
N ILE A 30 9.20 7.71 13.04
CA ILE A 30 8.52 8.57 12.05
C ILE A 30 9.54 9.49 11.37
N GLU A 31 10.35 10.21 12.15
CA GLU A 31 11.40 11.11 11.64
C GLU A 31 12.35 10.37 10.70
N SER A 32 12.76 9.15 11.06
CA SER A 32 13.62 8.34 10.22
C SER A 32 12.98 7.95 8.87
N ILE A 33 11.67 7.75 8.81
CA ILE A 33 10.96 7.49 7.55
C ILE A 33 10.91 8.79 6.74
N VAL A 34 10.46 9.89 7.34
CA VAL A 34 10.28 11.18 6.67
C VAL A 34 11.60 11.71 6.10
N GLU A 35 12.68 11.64 6.87
CA GLU A 35 14.01 12.09 6.41
C GLU A 35 14.49 11.29 5.21
N ARG A 36 14.33 9.96 5.25
CA ARG A 36 14.77 9.10 4.15
C ARG A 36 13.89 9.24 2.91
N ALA A 37 12.57 9.33 3.09
CA ALA A 37 11.62 9.48 1.99
C ALA A 37 11.75 10.83 1.28
N ARG A 38 12.22 11.88 1.99
CA ARG A 38 12.48 13.21 1.40
C ARG A 38 13.55 13.18 0.31
N ASP A 39 14.50 12.25 0.40
CA ASP A 39 15.59 12.11 -0.57
C ASP A 39 15.19 11.24 -1.79
N ALA A 40 13.92 10.83 -1.90
CA ALA A 40 13.43 10.09 -3.05
C ALA A 40 13.40 10.97 -4.31
N ASP A 41 13.91 10.45 -5.43
CA ASP A 41 13.92 11.18 -6.71
C ASP A 41 12.51 11.30 -7.34
N HIS A 42 11.58 10.44 -6.91
CA HIS A 42 10.21 10.36 -7.41
C HIS A 42 9.23 10.19 -6.25
N HIS A 43 8.03 10.75 -6.36
CA HIS A 43 6.98 10.66 -5.34
C HIS A 43 5.70 10.08 -5.95
N PRO A 44 5.59 8.74 -6.05
CA PRO A 44 4.58 8.09 -6.88
C PRO A 44 3.16 8.36 -6.39
N SER A 45 2.21 8.47 -7.31
CA SER A 45 0.79 8.56 -6.96
C SER A 45 0.26 7.25 -6.38
N VAL A 46 -0.43 7.32 -5.23
CA VAL A 46 -0.91 6.16 -4.47
C VAL A 46 -2.42 6.21 -4.31
N LEU A 47 -3.10 5.16 -4.76
CA LEU A 47 -4.51 4.91 -4.49
C LEU A 47 -4.65 3.97 -3.29
N HIS A 48 -5.35 4.43 -2.26
CA HIS A 48 -5.66 3.65 -1.07
C HIS A 48 -7.10 3.15 -1.13
N VAL A 49 -7.34 1.86 -1.30
CA VAL A 49 -8.69 1.28 -1.39
C VAL A 49 -9.12 0.78 0.00
N GLU A 50 -10.02 1.51 0.65
CA GLU A 50 -10.58 1.16 1.96
C GLU A 50 -11.82 0.26 1.84
N TRP A 51 -12.49 0.26 0.69
CA TRP A 51 -13.61 -0.63 0.40
C TRP A 51 -13.69 -0.90 -1.10
N ALA A 52 -13.98 -2.14 -1.51
CA ALA A 52 -13.93 -2.54 -2.93
C ALA A 52 -15.28 -2.41 -3.67
N ASP A 53 -16.41 -2.50 -2.95
CA ASP A 53 -17.74 -2.34 -3.53
C ASP A 53 -18.75 -1.65 -2.58
N PRO A 54 -19.12 -0.38 -2.82
CA PRO A 54 -18.54 0.48 -3.86
C PRO A 54 -17.05 0.77 -3.60
N VAL A 55 -16.31 1.18 -4.63
CA VAL A 55 -14.89 1.57 -4.45
C VAL A 55 -14.84 2.82 -3.59
N MET A 56 -14.12 2.75 -2.47
CA MET A 56 -13.92 3.88 -1.57
C MET A 56 -12.44 4.08 -1.27
N CYS A 57 -11.99 5.33 -1.29
CA CYS A 57 -10.64 5.67 -0.88
C CYS A 57 -10.53 5.85 0.63
N ALA A 58 -9.35 5.53 1.17
CA ALA A 58 -9.04 5.85 2.56
C ALA A 58 -8.86 7.36 2.77
N GLY A 59 -9.26 7.86 3.94
CA GLY A 59 -9.02 9.23 4.38
C GLY A 59 -8.33 9.31 5.75
N HIS A 60 -8.63 10.35 6.51
CA HIS A 60 -8.08 10.58 7.86
C HIS A 60 -6.54 10.70 7.86
N TRP A 61 -5.83 9.81 8.56
CA TRP A 61 -4.36 9.83 8.64
C TRP A 61 -3.68 9.20 7.42
N VAL A 62 -4.41 8.49 6.55
CA VAL A 62 -3.80 7.77 5.41
C VAL A 62 -3.15 8.72 4.40
N PRO A 63 -3.79 9.83 3.99
CA PRO A 63 -3.12 10.82 3.14
C PRO A 63 -1.81 11.35 3.75
N GLU A 64 -1.83 11.71 5.04
CA GLU A 64 -0.65 12.22 5.74
C GLU A 64 0.46 11.17 5.85
N MET A 65 0.11 9.91 6.14
CA MET A 65 1.05 8.80 6.15
C MET A 65 1.68 8.56 4.77
N THR A 66 0.91 8.74 3.70
CA THR A 66 1.38 8.60 2.32
C THR A 66 2.44 9.65 2.02
N GLU A 67 2.16 10.90 2.36
CA GLU A 67 3.09 12.01 2.17
C GLU A 67 4.36 11.83 3.01
N MET A 68 4.21 11.43 4.29
CA MET A 68 5.36 11.10 5.15
C MET A 68 6.21 9.96 4.60
N ALA A 69 5.58 8.99 3.94
CA ALA A 69 6.24 7.86 3.31
C ALA A 69 6.82 8.18 1.92
N GLY A 70 6.70 9.41 1.44
CA GLY A 70 7.25 9.85 0.14
C GLY A 70 6.32 9.59 -1.06
N GLY A 71 5.06 9.24 -0.85
CA GLY A 71 4.08 9.14 -1.93
C GLY A 71 3.26 10.42 -2.11
N THR A 72 2.51 10.47 -3.21
CA THR A 72 1.46 11.47 -3.44
C THR A 72 0.10 10.80 -3.31
N ASN A 73 -0.77 11.24 -2.39
CA ASN A 73 -2.10 10.63 -2.26
C ASN A 73 -3.00 10.98 -3.46
N SER A 74 -3.63 9.97 -4.09
CA SER A 74 -4.41 10.17 -5.31
C SER A 74 -5.82 10.72 -5.07
N PHE A 75 -6.45 10.33 -3.96
CA PHE A 75 -7.85 10.68 -3.66
C PHE A 75 -8.11 10.84 -2.17
N GLY A 76 -9.04 11.74 -1.85
CA GLY A 76 -9.37 12.10 -0.48
C GLY A 76 -8.32 12.99 0.15
N ASP A 77 -8.68 13.59 1.28
CA ASP A 77 -7.79 14.36 2.12
C ASP A 77 -8.03 14.06 3.60
N LYS A 78 -7.26 14.74 4.45
CA LYS A 78 -7.33 14.56 5.91
C LYS A 78 -8.67 14.98 6.53
N ASP A 79 -9.42 15.86 5.86
CA ASP A 79 -10.64 16.49 6.36
C ASP A 79 -11.91 15.83 5.78
N THR A 80 -11.85 15.23 4.58
CA THR A 80 -12.99 14.58 3.92
C THR A 80 -13.30 13.19 4.47
N GLY A 81 -12.31 12.51 5.05
CA GLY A 81 -12.44 11.10 5.44
C GLY A 81 -12.59 10.18 4.21
N THR A 82 -13.28 9.05 4.40
CA THR A 82 -13.49 8.02 3.37
C THR A 82 -14.48 8.52 2.31
N LEU A 83 -14.08 8.46 1.04
CA LEU A 83 -14.91 8.90 -0.09
C LEU A 83 -15.21 7.75 -1.05
N LYS A 84 -16.43 7.72 -1.57
CA LYS A 84 -16.77 6.86 -2.71
C LYS A 84 -16.15 7.44 -3.98
N LEU A 85 -15.47 6.60 -4.76
CA LEU A 85 -14.85 6.98 -6.02
C LEU A 85 -15.74 6.62 -7.21
N ASP A 86 -15.74 7.47 -8.23
CA ASP A 86 -16.09 7.05 -9.58
C ASP A 86 -14.91 6.27 -10.17
N TRP A 87 -15.19 5.14 -10.82
CA TRP A 87 -14.14 4.30 -11.36
C TRP A 87 -13.45 4.92 -12.57
N ASP A 88 -14.19 5.67 -13.40
CA ASP A 88 -13.62 6.33 -14.57
C ASP A 88 -12.65 7.44 -14.14
N GLU A 89 -12.91 8.10 -13.00
CA GLU A 89 -11.98 9.05 -12.38
C GLU A 89 -10.71 8.36 -11.87
N VAL A 90 -10.82 7.14 -11.30
CA VAL A 90 -9.65 6.33 -10.91
C VAL A 90 -8.80 5.95 -12.12
N VAL A 91 -9.42 5.57 -13.22
CA VAL A 91 -8.69 5.28 -14.46
C VAL A 91 -8.02 6.55 -15.00
N ALA A 92 -8.70 7.69 -14.97
CA ALA A 92 -8.15 8.96 -15.44
C ALA A 92 -6.97 9.46 -14.58
N SER A 93 -6.95 9.18 -13.28
CA SER A 93 -5.87 9.63 -12.37
C SER A 93 -4.58 8.81 -12.49
N GLN A 94 -4.61 7.65 -13.16
CA GLN A 94 -3.43 6.82 -13.48
C GLN A 94 -2.53 6.54 -12.25
N PRO A 95 -3.04 5.96 -11.16
CA PRO A 95 -2.25 5.67 -9.97
C PRO A 95 -1.04 4.77 -10.29
N GLU A 96 0.11 5.16 -9.76
CA GLU A 96 1.36 4.40 -9.88
C GLU A 96 1.46 3.26 -8.86
N ILE A 97 0.71 3.36 -7.76
CA ILE A 97 0.59 2.34 -6.71
C ILE A 97 -0.88 2.19 -6.31
N ILE A 98 -1.31 0.94 -6.07
CA ILE A 98 -2.60 0.65 -5.44
C ILE A 98 -2.35 -0.14 -4.16
N ILE A 99 -2.88 0.32 -3.04
CA ILE A 99 -2.83 -0.37 -1.75
C ILE A 99 -4.25 -0.72 -1.33
N MET A 100 -4.55 -2.01 -1.31
CA MET A 100 -5.78 -2.57 -0.77
C MET A 100 -5.66 -2.65 0.76
N MET A 101 -6.49 -1.89 1.46
CA MET A 101 -6.37 -1.67 2.91
C MET A 101 -7.73 -1.63 3.61
N GLN A 102 -8.60 -2.58 3.29
CA GLN A 102 -9.96 -2.63 3.82
C GLN A 102 -9.98 -2.69 5.35
N CYS A 103 -10.70 -1.75 5.96
CA CYS A 103 -10.73 -1.59 7.39
C CYS A 103 -11.17 -2.88 8.11
N GLY A 104 -10.34 -3.35 9.05
CA GLY A 104 -10.61 -4.56 9.84
C GLY A 104 -10.32 -5.88 9.14
N PHE A 105 -9.80 -5.88 7.90
CA PHE A 105 -9.40 -7.09 7.20
C PHE A 105 -7.91 -7.38 7.40
N ASP A 106 -7.57 -8.67 7.47
CA ASP A 106 -6.22 -9.16 7.27
C ASP A 106 -5.94 -9.34 5.76
N VAL A 107 -4.70 -9.67 5.41
CA VAL A 107 -4.29 -9.89 4.01
C VAL A 107 -5.16 -10.95 3.32
N LYS A 108 -5.46 -12.07 3.99
CA LYS A 108 -6.19 -13.18 3.39
C LYS A 108 -7.62 -12.80 3.04
N ARG A 109 -8.33 -12.14 3.96
CA ARG A 109 -9.70 -11.69 3.72
C ARG A 109 -9.74 -10.59 2.66
N CYS A 110 -8.78 -9.67 2.65
CA CYS A 110 -8.67 -8.64 1.62
C CYS A 110 -8.52 -9.25 0.20
N LEU A 111 -7.73 -10.31 0.05
CA LEU A 111 -7.54 -11.00 -1.23
C LEU A 111 -8.84 -11.56 -1.82
N GLU A 112 -9.82 -11.93 -0.99
CA GLU A 112 -11.11 -12.43 -1.45
C GLU A 112 -11.91 -11.38 -2.24
N ASP A 113 -11.64 -10.09 -2.02
CA ASP A 113 -12.31 -8.98 -2.70
C ASP A 113 -11.56 -8.51 -3.96
N MET A 114 -10.35 -9.03 -4.23
CA MET A 114 -9.58 -8.66 -5.43
C MET A 114 -10.33 -8.84 -6.75
N PRO A 115 -11.16 -9.90 -6.95
CA PRO A 115 -11.96 -10.03 -8.17
C PRO A 115 -12.89 -8.84 -8.45
N LEU A 116 -13.34 -8.13 -7.40
CA LEU A 116 -14.17 -6.92 -7.55
C LEU A 116 -13.40 -5.76 -8.18
N MET A 117 -12.08 -5.73 -7.99
CA MET A 117 -11.18 -4.72 -8.56
C MET A 117 -10.66 -5.13 -9.93
N THR A 118 -10.19 -6.38 -10.06
CA THR A 118 -9.54 -6.85 -11.30
C THR A 118 -10.51 -6.98 -12.47
N SER A 119 -11.82 -7.14 -12.18
CA SER A 119 -12.87 -7.19 -13.20
C SER A 119 -13.29 -5.82 -13.74
N LYS A 120 -12.81 -4.72 -13.16
CA LYS A 120 -13.18 -3.37 -13.62
C LYS A 120 -12.51 -3.01 -14.93
N GLU A 121 -13.26 -2.40 -15.83
CA GLU A 121 -12.72 -1.93 -17.12
C GLU A 121 -11.56 -0.95 -16.89
N GLY A 122 -10.50 -1.04 -17.70
CA GLY A 122 -9.32 -0.21 -17.54
C GLY A 122 -8.35 -0.63 -16.42
N TRP A 123 -8.73 -1.53 -15.50
CA TRP A 123 -7.85 -2.01 -14.41
C TRP A 123 -6.48 -2.47 -14.93
N ALA A 124 -6.46 -3.35 -15.92
CA ALA A 124 -5.23 -3.90 -16.49
C ALA A 124 -4.32 -2.85 -17.17
N SER A 125 -4.85 -1.67 -17.48
CA SER A 125 -4.11 -0.57 -18.10
C SER A 125 -3.42 0.36 -17.09
N LEU A 126 -3.81 0.29 -15.81
CA LEU A 126 -3.28 1.18 -14.77
C LEU A 126 -1.75 0.99 -14.60
N PRO A 127 -0.98 2.08 -14.40
CA PRO A 127 0.47 2.00 -14.20
C PRO A 127 0.84 1.10 -13.01
N ALA A 128 0.07 1.16 -11.93
CA ALA A 128 0.23 0.26 -10.78
C ALA A 128 0.15 -1.22 -11.19
N VAL A 129 -0.80 -1.61 -12.04
CA VAL A 129 -0.97 -3.01 -12.45
C VAL A 129 0.16 -3.43 -13.39
N GLN A 130 0.49 -2.59 -14.38
CA GLN A 130 1.54 -2.89 -15.35
C GLN A 130 2.93 -3.04 -14.72
N ASN A 131 3.20 -2.27 -13.67
CA ASN A 131 4.48 -2.29 -12.94
C ASN A 131 4.45 -3.20 -11.70
N ASN A 132 3.42 -4.04 -11.55
CA ASN A 132 3.20 -4.92 -10.39
C ASN A 132 3.25 -4.17 -9.05
N ARG A 133 2.78 -2.93 -8.97
CA ARG A 133 2.74 -2.11 -7.76
C ARG A 133 1.34 -2.11 -7.13
N VAL A 134 0.73 -3.29 -7.05
CA VAL A 134 -0.53 -3.53 -6.34
C VAL A 134 -0.22 -4.31 -5.08
N TYR A 135 -0.65 -3.78 -3.94
CA TYR A 135 -0.36 -4.31 -2.63
C TYR A 135 -1.64 -4.57 -1.85
N VAL A 136 -1.56 -5.53 -0.93
CA VAL A 136 -2.58 -5.83 0.07
C VAL A 136 -1.93 -5.73 1.43
N VAL A 137 -2.52 -5.00 2.37
CA VAL A 137 -2.00 -4.83 3.74
C VAL A 137 -3.03 -5.30 4.77
N ASP A 138 -2.55 -5.85 5.89
CA ASP A 138 -3.39 -6.09 7.07
C ASP A 138 -3.75 -4.74 7.71
N ALA A 139 -4.80 -4.14 7.17
CA ALA A 139 -5.26 -2.83 7.62
C ALA A 139 -5.80 -2.89 9.05
N GLY A 140 -6.45 -4.01 9.43
CA GLY A 140 -6.98 -4.21 10.78
C GLY A 140 -5.91 -4.11 11.87
N ALA A 141 -4.70 -4.58 11.58
CA ALA A 141 -3.57 -4.53 12.49
C ALA A 141 -2.77 -3.20 12.42
N TYR A 142 -2.60 -2.63 11.21
CA TYR A 142 -1.56 -1.63 10.97
C TYR A 142 -2.04 -0.25 10.54
N THR A 143 -3.24 -0.10 9.95
CA THR A 143 -3.65 1.19 9.35
C THR A 143 -5.04 1.66 9.77
N SER A 144 -5.86 0.83 10.42
CA SER A 144 -7.27 1.14 10.73
C SER A 144 -7.53 1.62 12.16
N ARG A 145 -6.53 1.63 13.03
CA ARG A 145 -6.70 1.95 14.46
C ARG A 145 -5.68 2.98 14.92
N SER A 146 -6.15 4.00 15.61
CA SER A 146 -5.27 4.93 16.31
C SER A 146 -4.49 4.20 17.40
N GLY A 147 -3.18 4.39 17.42
CA GLY A 147 -2.30 3.75 18.39
C GLY A 147 -0.86 3.60 17.90
N PRO A 148 0.03 3.05 18.76
CA PRO A 148 1.46 2.97 18.47
C PRO A 148 1.79 2.10 17.25
N ARG A 149 0.90 1.18 16.86
CA ARG A 149 1.07 0.35 15.67
C ARG A 149 0.90 1.11 14.36
N LEU A 150 0.31 2.31 14.38
CA LEU A 150 0.19 3.14 13.18
C LEU A 150 1.56 3.56 12.64
N VAL A 151 2.56 3.69 13.51
CA VAL A 151 3.96 3.91 13.09
C VAL A 151 4.53 2.71 12.35
N THR A 152 4.15 1.49 12.74
CA THR A 152 4.48 0.28 11.95
C THR A 152 3.71 0.26 10.62
N GLY A 153 2.47 0.74 10.60
CA GLY A 153 1.74 0.97 9.34
C GLY A 153 2.45 1.95 8.40
N LEU A 154 3.02 3.04 8.94
CA LEU A 154 3.81 4.00 8.17
C LEU A 154 5.08 3.36 7.59
N GLU A 155 5.78 2.56 8.39
CA GLU A 155 6.96 1.81 7.96
C GLU A 155 6.64 0.80 6.84
N ILE A 156 5.53 0.05 6.97
CA ILE A 156 5.02 -0.85 5.93
C ILE A 156 4.70 -0.07 4.64
N MET A 157 4.02 1.07 4.77
CA MET A 157 3.66 1.93 3.64
C MET A 157 4.90 2.50 2.94
N ALA A 158 5.90 2.95 3.70
CA ALA A 158 7.16 3.44 3.16
C ALA A 158 7.91 2.37 2.33
N GLU A 159 7.93 1.10 2.78
CA GLU A 159 8.51 0.01 2.00
C GLU A 159 7.70 -0.34 0.74
N MET A 160 6.37 -0.22 0.77
CA MET A 160 5.56 -0.41 -0.45
C MET A 160 5.75 0.73 -1.47
N ILE A 161 5.91 1.96 -0.99
CA ILE A 161 6.08 3.16 -1.82
C ILE A 161 7.51 3.30 -2.36
N HIS A 162 8.52 3.02 -1.54
CA HIS A 162 9.94 3.13 -1.89
C HIS A 162 10.74 1.88 -1.46
N PRO A 163 10.53 0.72 -2.11
CA PRO A 163 11.27 -0.51 -1.82
C PRO A 163 12.78 -0.37 -2.05
N GLU A 164 13.23 0.64 -2.81
CA GLU A 164 14.63 1.00 -3.02
C GLU A 164 15.26 1.75 -1.82
N LEU A 165 14.44 2.39 -0.98
CA LEU A 165 14.90 3.14 0.20
C LEU A 165 14.66 2.38 1.51
N PHE A 166 13.62 1.54 1.53
CA PHE A 166 13.19 0.81 2.71
C PHE A 166 13.09 -0.68 2.42
N SER A 167 13.57 -1.50 3.34
CA SER A 167 13.51 -2.95 3.22
C SER A 167 13.45 -3.59 4.61
N GLY A 168 12.63 -4.63 4.76
CA GLY A 168 12.55 -5.40 6.01
C GLY A 168 11.78 -4.71 7.14
N LEU A 169 10.93 -3.76 6.79
CA LEU A 169 9.97 -3.09 7.65
C LEU A 169 8.62 -3.82 7.70
N ILE A 170 8.26 -4.56 6.64
CA ILE A 170 7.03 -5.34 6.57
C ILE A 170 7.13 -6.58 7.49
N PRO A 171 6.29 -6.69 8.54
CA PRO A 171 6.23 -7.89 9.38
C PRO A 171 5.77 -9.12 8.60
N GLU A 172 6.08 -10.31 9.09
CA GLU A 172 5.56 -11.55 8.52
C GLU A 172 4.02 -11.50 8.43
N SER A 173 3.48 -11.65 7.21
CA SER A 173 2.03 -11.52 6.88
C SER A 173 1.43 -10.10 6.98
N GLY A 174 2.23 -9.06 7.22
CA GLY A 174 1.72 -7.69 7.37
C GLY A 174 1.27 -7.05 6.05
N ALA A 175 1.90 -7.43 4.94
CA ALA A 175 1.49 -7.03 3.60
C ALA A 175 1.97 -8.06 2.56
N LEU A 176 1.33 -8.04 1.39
CA LEU A 176 1.67 -8.85 0.22
C LEU A 176 1.66 -7.97 -1.03
N ARG A 177 2.67 -8.13 -1.88
CA ARG A 177 2.68 -7.55 -3.23
C ARG A 177 2.10 -8.55 -4.22
N LEU A 178 1.18 -8.10 -5.07
CA LEU A 178 0.55 -8.93 -6.09
C LEU A 178 1.32 -8.84 -7.41
N PHE A 179 1.42 -9.98 -8.11
CA PHE A 179 2.13 -10.10 -9.38
C PHE A 179 1.32 -10.89 -10.40
N GLY A 180 1.53 -10.58 -11.69
CA GLY A 180 1.07 -11.41 -12.81
C GLY A 180 -0.44 -11.65 -12.82
N ASP A 181 -0.86 -12.92 -12.92
CA ASP A 181 -2.28 -13.30 -13.01
C ASP A 181 -3.08 -12.94 -11.74
N LEU A 182 -2.42 -12.70 -10.59
CA LEU A 182 -3.09 -12.23 -9.38
C LEU A 182 -3.51 -10.77 -9.46
N THR A 183 -2.93 -10.00 -10.39
CA THR A 183 -3.33 -8.61 -10.67
C THR A 183 -4.14 -8.46 -11.95
N LYS A 184 -4.32 -9.52 -12.75
CA LYS A 184 -5.04 -9.46 -14.02
C LYS A 184 -6.19 -10.46 -13.98
N ALA A 185 -7.43 -9.98 -14.11
CA ALA A 185 -8.56 -10.88 -14.23
C ALA A 185 -8.29 -11.88 -15.38
N SER A 186 -8.50 -13.16 -15.09
CA SER A 186 -8.52 -14.25 -16.07
C SER A 186 -9.69 -14.13 -17.02
#